data_AF-A0A4P9Y6Y0-F1
#
_entry.id   AF-A0A4P9Y6Y0-F1
#
_cell.length_a   1.000
_cell.length_b   1.000
_cell.length_c   1.000
_cell.angle_alpha   90.00
_cell.angle_beta   90.00
_cell.angle_gamma   90.00
#
_symmetry.space_group_name_H-M   'P 1'
#
loop_
_entity.id
_entity.type
_entity.pdbx_description
1 polymer ?
#
loop_
_entity_poly.entity_id
_entity_poly.type
_entity_poly.pdbx_seq_one_letter_code
_entity_poly.pdbx_strand_id
1 'polypeptide(L)'
;GSDMDSPLVDPEGFPRADVDVIQVRQLRVSMIETRNDLRLLMRRIEQGLHDLHSTSVPMSTATAAPPSGPMPQSVTSLSPDASSEANEPASSHERRAFARVASLSPDSPAWEAGLKKEDTILQFGHVHSENH
;
A
#
# COMPACT_ATOMS: atom_id res chain seq x y z
N GLY A 1 -5.78 -16.63 -25.22
CA GLY A 1 -6.36 -15.68 -24.26
C GLY A 1 -5.83 -14.29 -24.57
N SER A 2 -6.63 -13.25 -24.39
CA SER A 2 -6.25 -11.85 -24.67
C SER A 2 -6.10 -11.05 -23.38
N ASP A 3 -4.90 -10.51 -23.12
CA ASP A 3 -4.60 -9.65 -21.97
C ASP A 3 -5.10 -8.20 -22.21
N MET A 4 -4.78 -7.24 -21.34
CA MET A 4 -5.19 -5.83 -21.51
C MET A 4 -4.53 -5.14 -22.72
N ASP A 5 -3.30 -5.51 -23.04
CA ASP A 5 -2.45 -4.81 -24.01
C ASP A 5 -2.28 -5.58 -25.33
N SER A 6 -2.79 -6.81 -25.42
CA SER A 6 -2.64 -7.61 -26.63
C SER A 6 -3.42 -7.01 -27.80
N PRO A 7 -2.89 -7.02 -29.04
CA PRO A 7 -3.63 -6.55 -30.20
C PRO A 7 -4.87 -7.43 -30.45
N LEU A 8 -5.99 -6.80 -30.81
CA LEU A 8 -7.27 -7.48 -31.13
C LEU A 8 -7.45 -7.77 -32.63
N VAL A 9 -6.41 -7.45 -33.40
CA VAL A 9 -6.34 -7.60 -34.85
C VAL A 9 -5.19 -8.57 -35.15
N ASP A 10 -5.34 -9.31 -36.23
CA ASP A 10 -4.28 -10.15 -36.78
C ASP A 10 -3.26 -9.31 -37.61
N PRO A 11 -2.14 -9.88 -38.07
CA PRO A 11 -1.18 -9.19 -38.91
C PRO A 11 -1.74 -8.67 -40.25
N GLU A 12 -2.79 -9.32 -40.75
CA GLU A 12 -3.47 -9.00 -42.01
C GLU A 12 -4.49 -7.84 -41.88
N GLY A 13 -4.78 -7.40 -40.65
CA GLY A 13 -5.66 -6.26 -40.38
C GLY A 13 -7.12 -6.64 -40.10
N PHE A 14 -7.43 -7.92 -39.91
CA PHE A 14 -8.77 -8.43 -39.61
C PHE A 14 -8.97 -8.70 -38.10
N PRO A 15 -10.22 -8.60 -37.60
CA PRO A 15 -10.54 -8.98 -36.24
C PRO A 15 -10.13 -10.43 -35.98
N ARG A 16 -9.46 -10.65 -34.86
CA ARG A 16 -9.00 -11.99 -34.47
C ARG A 16 -10.16 -12.97 -34.35
N ALA A 17 -10.03 -14.14 -34.99
CA ALA A 17 -11.06 -15.17 -34.98
C ALA A 17 -11.07 -16.02 -33.69
N ASP A 18 -9.98 -16.03 -32.92
CA ASP A 18 -9.84 -16.80 -31.68
C ASP A 18 -10.49 -16.14 -30.46
N VAL A 19 -10.94 -14.88 -30.58
CA VAL A 19 -11.50 -14.09 -29.48
C VAL A 19 -12.68 -13.24 -29.94
N ASP A 20 -13.67 -13.05 -29.06
CA ASP A 20 -14.72 -12.06 -29.28
C ASP A 20 -14.16 -10.65 -29.04
N VAL A 21 -13.74 -10.00 -30.12
CA VAL A 21 -13.13 -8.66 -30.11
C VAL A 21 -14.05 -7.62 -29.46
N ILE A 22 -15.36 -7.73 -29.64
CA ILE A 22 -16.33 -6.75 -29.11
C ILE A 22 -16.43 -6.91 -27.59
N GLN A 23 -16.59 -8.13 -27.11
CA GLN A 23 -16.64 -8.39 -25.66
C GLN A 23 -15.33 -8.03 -24.97
N VAL A 24 -14.18 -8.40 -25.56
CA VAL A 24 -12.87 -8.06 -24.99
C VAL A 24 -12.69 -6.54 -24.93
N ARG A 25 -13.11 -5.80 -25.96
CA ARG A 25 -13.06 -4.33 -25.96
C ARG A 25 -13.91 -3.74 -24.83
N GLN A 26 -15.14 -4.20 -24.65
CA GLN A 26 -16.02 -3.74 -23.57
C GLN A 26 -15.42 -4.03 -22.19
N LEU A 27 -14.91 -5.25 -21.99
CA LEU A 27 -14.28 -5.66 -20.73
C LEU A 27 -13.05 -4.82 -20.41
N ARG A 28 -12.18 -4.55 -21.41
CA ARG A 28 -11.01 -3.68 -21.24
C ARG A 28 -11.40 -2.27 -20.83
N VAL A 29 -12.42 -1.70 -21.48
CA VAL A 29 -12.92 -0.35 -21.14
C VAL A 29 -13.42 -0.32 -19.69
N SER A 30 -14.27 -1.27 -19.29
CA SER A 30 -14.79 -1.36 -17.92
C SER A 30 -13.69 -1.52 -16.88
N MET A 31 -12.66 -2.34 -17.17
CA MET A 31 -11.49 -2.46 -16.27
C MET A 31 -10.68 -1.17 -16.16
N ILE A 32 -10.51 -0.43 -17.26
CA ILE A 32 -9.79 0.85 -17.27
C ILE A 32 -10.56 1.89 -16.44
N GLU A 33 -11.87 2.00 -16.66
CA GLU A 33 -12.76 2.88 -15.90
C GLU A 33 -12.67 2.57 -14.40
N THR A 34 -12.86 1.30 -14.01
CA THR A 34 -12.78 0.87 -12.61
C THR A 34 -11.42 1.20 -11.98
N ARG A 35 -10.32 0.98 -12.70
CA ARG A 35 -8.97 1.31 -12.21
C ARG A 35 -8.77 2.81 -12.05
N ASN A 36 -9.31 3.61 -12.96
CA ASN A 36 -9.23 5.06 -12.88
C ASN A 36 -10.06 5.60 -11.72
N ASP A 37 -11.28 5.09 -11.54
CA ASP A 37 -12.18 5.46 -10.45
C ASP A 37 -11.55 5.13 -9.09
N LEU A 38 -10.95 3.94 -8.96
CA LEU A 38 -10.21 3.57 -7.75
C LEU A 38 -9.07 4.55 -7.47
N ARG A 39 -8.23 4.86 -8.46
CA ARG A 39 -7.14 5.83 -8.29
C ARG A 39 -7.66 7.21 -7.88
N LEU A 40 -8.78 7.65 -8.44
CA LEU A 40 -9.40 8.93 -8.11
C LEU A 40 -9.93 8.92 -6.67
N LEU A 41 -10.58 7.84 -6.25
CA LEU A 41 -11.09 7.67 -4.90
C LEU A 41 -9.95 7.67 -3.86
N MET A 42 -8.87 6.93 -4.13
CA MET A 42 -7.69 6.90 -3.27
C MET A 42 -7.06 8.28 -3.11
N ARG A 43 -6.89 9.03 -4.21
CA ARG A 43 -6.39 10.42 -4.16
C ARG A 43 -7.28 11.34 -3.34
N ARG A 44 -8.60 11.18 -3.46
CA ARG A 44 -9.56 11.96 -2.67
C ARG A 44 -9.45 11.66 -1.17
N ILE A 45 -9.28 10.39 -0.82
CA ILE A 45 -9.08 9.97 0.58
C ILE A 45 -7.77 10.52 1.12
N GLU A 46 -6.69 10.42 0.35
CA GLU A 46 -5.38 10.98 0.70
C GLU A 46 -5.46 12.49 0.98
N GLN A 47 -6.12 13.25 0.10
CA GLN A 47 -6.35 14.68 0.28
C GLN A 47 -7.16 14.97 1.55
N GLY A 48 -8.26 14.24 1.78
CA GLY A 48 -9.06 14.42 3.00
C GLY A 48 -8.29 14.13 4.27
N LEU A 49 -7.39 13.14 4.25
CA LEU A 49 -6.52 12.83 5.38
C LEU A 49 -5.48 13.94 5.62
N HIS A 50 -4.89 14.49 4.56
CA HIS A 50 -4.00 15.64 4.65
C HIS A 50 -4.71 16.90 5.19
N ASP A 51 -5.95 17.15 4.77
CA ASP A 51 -6.74 18.29 5.24
C ASP A 51 -7.07 18.16 6.74
N LEU A 52 -7.46 16.97 7.19
CA LEU A 52 -7.69 16.70 8.61
C LEU A 52 -6.41 16.84 9.41
N HIS A 53 -5.30 16.25 8.97
CA HIS A 53 -4.02 16.34 9.67
C HIS A 53 -3.45 17.77 9.69
N SER A 54 -3.57 18.53 8.61
CA SER A 54 -3.15 19.95 8.59
C SER A 54 -4.02 20.81 9.50
N THR A 55 -5.30 20.48 9.66
CA THR A 55 -6.22 21.18 10.58
C THR A 55 -6.04 20.74 12.04
N SER A 56 -5.72 19.46 12.28
CA SER A 56 -5.49 18.89 13.62
C SER A 56 -4.06 19.06 14.14
N VAL A 57 -3.17 19.69 13.35
CA VAL A 57 -1.88 20.19 13.82
C VAL A 57 -1.95 21.71 14.00
N PRO A 58 -2.60 22.23 15.06
CA PRO A 58 -2.18 23.48 15.63
C PRO A 58 -0.96 23.21 16.53
N MET A 59 0.20 23.77 16.13
CA MET A 59 1.20 24.28 17.07
C MET A 59 2.02 23.26 17.90
N SER A 60 2.96 22.57 17.25
CA SER A 60 4.30 22.20 17.75
C SER A 60 5.01 21.58 16.55
N THR A 61 5.90 22.22 15.80
CA THR A 61 6.96 23.15 16.13
C THR A 61 7.25 24.02 14.90
N ALA A 62 7.33 25.33 15.10
CA ALA A 62 7.95 26.22 14.13
C ALA A 62 9.43 25.86 13.97
N THR A 63 9.88 25.65 12.73
CA THR A 63 11.02 26.37 12.13
C THR A 63 10.94 26.24 10.61
N ALA A 64 10.80 27.39 9.97
CA ALA A 64 10.88 27.60 8.54
C ALA A 64 12.35 27.69 8.08
N ALA A 65 12.72 26.98 7.01
CA ALA A 65 13.36 27.54 5.80
C ALA A 65 13.76 26.43 4.78
N PRO A 66 13.80 26.72 3.46
CA PRO A 66 13.89 25.74 2.36
C PRO A 66 15.28 25.80 1.65
N PRO A 67 15.42 25.50 0.33
CA PRO A 67 15.89 24.23 -0.24
C PRO A 67 17.29 24.35 -0.91
N SER A 68 18.15 23.35 -0.76
CA SER A 68 19.41 23.27 -1.50
C SER A 68 19.67 21.87 -2.04
N GLY A 69 19.44 21.71 -3.34
CA GLY A 69 20.40 21.05 -4.22
C GLY A 69 20.32 19.53 -4.37
N PRO A 70 20.87 19.01 -5.48
CA PRO A 70 20.23 17.95 -6.27
C PRO A 70 20.85 16.56 -6.09
N MET A 71 20.15 15.56 -6.62
CA MET A 71 20.61 14.19 -6.89
C MET A 71 22.03 14.14 -7.49
N PRO A 72 22.76 13.04 -7.22
CA PRO A 72 23.03 12.08 -8.31
C PRO A 72 22.73 10.65 -7.82
N GLN A 73 21.88 9.90 -8.51
CA GLN A 73 22.20 8.96 -9.60
C GLN A 73 23.23 7.87 -9.25
N SER A 74 22.92 6.65 -9.73
CA SER A 74 23.77 5.44 -9.85
C SER A 74 23.53 4.42 -8.74
N VAL A 75 23.23 3.14 -8.97
CA VAL A 75 23.42 2.29 -10.15
C VAL A 75 22.64 0.98 -9.96
N THR A 76 22.09 0.50 -11.07
CA THR A 76 22.12 -0.90 -11.52
C THR A 76 21.48 -1.98 -10.64
N SER A 77 20.28 -2.31 -11.05
CA SER A 77 19.60 -3.60 -10.96
C SER A 77 20.54 -4.77 -11.30
N LEU A 78 20.73 -5.68 -10.34
CA LEU A 78 21.13 -7.07 -10.59
C LEU A 78 20.44 -7.95 -9.56
N SER A 79 19.21 -8.37 -9.87
CA SER A 79 18.76 -9.74 -9.55
C SER A 79 19.49 -10.69 -10.53
N PRO A 80 19.74 -11.97 -10.24
CA PRO A 80 18.72 -12.91 -9.75
C PRO A 80 19.25 -14.01 -8.80
N ASP A 81 18.42 -15.04 -8.60
CA ASP A 81 18.75 -16.37 -8.05
C ASP A 81 18.60 -16.49 -6.52
N ALA A 82 17.89 -17.45 -5.94
CA ALA A 82 17.09 -18.55 -6.42
C ALA A 82 16.06 -18.94 -5.33
N SER A 83 14.95 -19.50 -5.80
CA SER A 83 14.22 -20.67 -5.28
C SER A 83 14.32 -21.03 -3.80
N SER A 84 13.15 -21.25 -3.19
CA SER A 84 12.76 -22.36 -2.27
C SER A 84 11.89 -21.77 -1.15
N GLU A 85 10.57 -21.82 -1.26
CA GLU A 85 9.75 -22.93 -0.75
C GLU A 85 10.09 -23.41 0.66
N ALA A 86 9.02 -23.50 1.45
CA ALA A 86 8.89 -24.20 2.72
C ALA A 86 9.63 -23.58 3.91
N ASN A 87 8.87 -23.08 4.87
CA ASN A 87 8.46 -23.88 6.02
C ASN A 87 8.03 -22.90 7.13
N GLU A 88 6.76 -22.93 7.51
CA GLU A 88 6.43 -22.53 8.88
C GLU A 88 7.27 -23.39 9.82
N PRO A 89 7.80 -22.78 10.87
CA PRO A 89 7.42 -23.30 12.16
C PRO A 89 6.74 -22.19 12.94
N ALA A 90 5.56 -22.53 13.45
CA ALA A 90 4.99 -21.93 14.62
C ALA A 90 6.03 -21.94 15.75
N SER A 91 6.89 -20.92 15.79
CA SER A 91 7.70 -20.65 16.95
C SER A 91 6.91 -19.71 17.83
N SER A 92 6.37 -20.30 18.89
CA SER A 92 6.10 -19.63 20.15
C SER A 92 7.42 -19.07 20.72
N HIS A 93 8.07 -18.15 20.01
CA HIS A 93 9.04 -17.27 20.64
C HIS A 93 8.26 -16.45 21.66
N GLU A 94 8.72 -16.49 22.90
CA GLU A 94 8.26 -15.64 23.99
C GLU A 94 8.14 -14.21 23.45
N ARG A 95 6.94 -13.79 23.06
CA ARG A 95 6.77 -12.45 22.48
C ARG A 95 7.08 -11.48 23.59
N ARG A 96 8.29 -10.92 23.56
CA ARG A 96 8.74 -9.96 24.55
C ARG A 96 8.01 -8.66 24.27
N ALA A 97 7.37 -8.11 25.29
CA ALA A 97 6.72 -6.84 25.12
C ALA A 97 7.76 -5.75 24.85
N PHE A 98 7.57 -4.98 23.79
CA PHE A 98 8.51 -3.94 23.38
C PHE A 98 7.97 -2.52 23.57
N ALA A 99 6.64 -2.36 23.71
CA ALA A 99 6.00 -1.08 23.92
C ALA A 99 4.85 -1.20 24.93
N ARG A 100 4.53 -0.09 25.60
CA ARG A 100 3.40 0.01 26.53
C ARG A 100 2.51 1.17 26.12
N VAL A 101 1.19 0.98 26.21
CA VAL A 101 0.19 1.99 25.86
C VAL A 101 0.16 3.08 26.92
N ALA A 102 0.68 4.27 26.59
CA ALA A 102 0.77 5.41 27.51
C ALA A 102 -0.57 6.15 27.70
N SER A 103 -1.29 6.37 26.61
CA SER A 103 -2.62 6.98 26.60
C SER A 103 -3.34 6.62 25.31
N LEU A 104 -4.68 6.63 25.35
CA LEU A 104 -5.54 6.39 24.20
C LEU A 104 -6.53 7.55 24.09
N SER A 105 -6.79 8.00 22.87
CA SER A 105 -7.86 8.96 22.61
C SER A 105 -9.22 8.24 22.68
N PRO A 106 -10.23 8.80 23.38
CA PRO A 106 -11.59 8.29 23.31
C PRO A 106 -12.07 8.33 21.85
N ASP A 107 -12.83 7.32 21.45
CA ASP A 107 -13.34 7.12 20.07
C ASP A 107 -12.27 6.87 18.98
N SER A 108 -11.04 6.53 19.37
CA SER A 108 -10.04 6.05 18.42
C SER A 108 -10.24 4.56 18.05
N PRO A 109 -9.75 4.10 16.88
CA PRO A 109 -9.84 2.69 16.50
C PRO A 109 -9.23 1.73 17.53
N ALA A 110 -8.20 2.18 18.26
CA ALA A 110 -7.58 1.42 19.33
C ALA A 110 -8.48 1.31 20.59
N TRP A 111 -9.27 2.34 20.88
CA TRP A 111 -10.26 2.33 21.97
C TRP A 111 -11.41 1.37 21.66
N GLU A 112 -11.95 1.42 20.44
CA GLU A 112 -13.03 0.51 20.00
C GLU A 112 -12.57 -0.95 19.93
N ALA A 113 -11.29 -1.17 19.57
CA ALA A 113 -10.64 -2.49 19.62
C ALA A 113 -10.41 -3.02 21.05
N GLY A 114 -10.73 -2.23 22.09
CA GLY A 114 -10.65 -2.66 23.49
C GLY A 114 -9.26 -2.56 24.12
N LEU A 115 -8.32 -1.86 23.46
CA LEU A 115 -7.00 -1.60 24.02
C LEU A 115 -7.14 -0.67 25.24
N LYS A 116 -6.36 -0.94 26.30
CA LYS A 116 -6.39 -0.16 27.54
C LYS A 116 -5.07 0.56 27.78
N LYS A 117 -5.15 1.62 28.57
CA LYS A 117 -3.95 2.25 29.12
C LYS A 117 -3.18 1.21 29.95
N GLU A 118 -1.86 1.23 29.84
CA GLU A 118 -0.91 0.28 30.44
C GLU A 118 -0.83 -1.11 29.77
N ASP A 119 -1.60 -1.38 28.71
CA ASP A 119 -1.44 -2.63 27.96
C ASP A 119 -0.05 -2.71 27.30
N THR A 120 0.51 -3.91 27.26
CA THR A 120 1.85 -4.15 26.70
C THR A 120 1.74 -4.79 25.31
N ILE A 121 2.40 -4.17 24.33
CA ILE A 121 2.35 -4.58 22.93
C ILE A 121 3.43 -5.64 22.69
N LEU A 122 2.97 -6.79 22.23
CA LEU A 122 3.81 -7.94 21.91
C LEU A 122 4.21 -7.95 20.42
N GLN A 123 3.33 -7.45 19.54
CA GLN A 123 3.53 -7.39 18.09
C GLN A 123 2.58 -6.33 17.50
N PHE A 124 3.05 -5.57 16.50
CA PHE A 124 2.23 -4.62 15.75
C PHE A 124 2.44 -4.82 14.25
N GLY A 125 1.49 -5.47 13.57
CA GLY A 125 1.67 -5.89 12.18
C GLY A 125 2.88 -6.83 12.04
N HIS A 126 3.87 -6.41 11.26
CA HIS A 126 5.14 -7.13 11.06
C HIS A 126 6.25 -6.69 12.04
N VAL A 127 5.99 -5.73 12.93
CA VAL A 127 6.96 -5.25 13.92
C VAL A 127 6.84 -6.10 15.18
N HIS A 128 7.96 -6.65 15.64
CA HIS A 128 8.11 -7.43 16.86
C HIS A 128 9.38 -7.00 17.58
N SER A 129 9.62 -7.51 18.80
CA SER A 129 10.74 -7.09 19.66
C SER A 129 12.15 -7.25 19.07
N GLU A 130 12.31 -8.05 18.02
CA GLU A 130 13.60 -8.26 17.32
C GLU A 130 13.75 -7.35 16.09
N ASN A 131 12.71 -6.61 15.72
CA ASN A 131 12.65 -5.74 14.54
C ASN A 131 12.24 -4.30 14.91
N HIS A 132 12.64 -3.85 16.11
CA HIS A 132 12.47 -2.46 16.55
C HIS A 132 13.72 -1.63 16.31
#